data_AF-A0A163SMI9-F1
#
_entry.id   AF-A0A163SMI9-F1
#
_cell.length_a   1.000
_cell.length_b   1.000
_cell.length_c   1.000
_cell.angle_alpha   90.00
_cell.angle_beta   90.00
_cell.angle_gamma   90.00
#
_symmetry.space_group_name_H-M   'P 1'
#
loop_
_entity.id
_entity.type
_entity.pdbx_description
1 polymer ?
#
loop_
_entity_poly.entity_id
_entity_poly.type
_entity_poly.pdbx_seq_one_letter_code
_entity_poly.pdbx_strand_id
1 'polypeptide(L)'
;MQITIFVMTAVETPGEATMNKLIERDLPHYEFSKRGLFTSFSLETGEHMFKDENDTWYVCSSSEKKTLHEIKYGRQIFPPPYAEIPSEQLSFVEMLERYDLKPLNPHYDKGLCHVIAEVEDLDSVPLEFQSRLAHADGDDDPQVAHAVHYIESKLNGKRSRFISGWESHSFATITESREFAEDILFPVSSWLYLLYFQYFLQQNGTIPSQQMMPRLLGNLWASTMKDIPFNKELLQIEKL
;
A
#
# COMPACT_ATOMS: atom_id res chain seq x y z
N MET A 1 17.26 4.30 -8.77
CA MET A 1 16.12 3.78 -7.98
C MET A 1 14.84 4.21 -8.66
N GLN A 2 13.96 3.27 -8.94
CA GLN A 2 12.60 3.52 -9.44
C GLN A 2 11.63 3.29 -8.29
N ILE A 3 10.64 4.17 -8.12
CA ILE A 3 9.68 4.07 -7.03
C ILE A 3 8.28 4.06 -7.62
N THR A 4 7.46 3.11 -7.21
CA THR A 4 6.05 3.01 -7.58
C THR A 4 5.24 2.95 -6.31
N ILE A 5 4.22 3.79 -6.20
CA ILE A 5 3.27 3.73 -5.08
C ILE A 5 1.97 3.09 -5.53
N PHE A 6 1.37 2.31 -4.66
CA PHE A 6 0.02 1.77 -4.77
C PHE A 6 -0.78 2.37 -3.63
N VAL A 7 -1.85 3.09 -3.95
CA VAL A 7 -2.65 3.83 -2.97
C VAL A 7 -4.06 3.27 -2.99
N MET A 8 -4.64 3.06 -1.81
CA MET A 8 -6.02 2.61 -1.63
C MET A 8 -6.74 3.48 -0.61
N THR A 9 -7.99 3.84 -0.87
CA THR A 9 -8.87 4.45 0.14
C THR A 9 -10.29 3.92 0.03
N ALA A 10 -11.00 3.92 1.15
CA ALA A 10 -12.44 3.67 1.16
C ALA A 10 -13.18 4.90 0.61
N VAL A 11 -14.19 4.68 -0.22
CA VAL A 11 -15.01 5.72 -0.85
C VAL A 11 -16.49 5.48 -0.59
N GLU A 12 -17.28 6.55 -0.72
CA GLU A 12 -18.73 6.42 -0.83
C GLU A 12 -19.12 5.51 -2.01
N THR A 13 -20.34 4.99 -2.01
CA THR A 13 -20.84 4.17 -3.12
C THR A 13 -20.70 4.96 -4.43
N PRO A 14 -20.04 4.41 -5.47
CA PRO A 14 -19.86 5.12 -6.73
C PRO A 14 -21.19 5.45 -7.39
N GLY A 15 -21.27 6.63 -8.01
CA GLY A 15 -22.44 7.03 -8.79
C GLY A 15 -22.65 6.16 -10.04
N GLU A 16 -23.85 6.19 -10.61
CA GLU A 16 -24.24 5.36 -11.77
C GLU A 16 -23.26 5.50 -12.95
N ALA A 17 -22.76 6.71 -13.21
CA ALA A 17 -21.82 6.97 -14.30
C ALA A 17 -20.50 6.20 -14.14
N THR A 18 -20.01 6.03 -12.92
CA THR A 18 -18.80 5.27 -12.62
C THR A 18 -19.10 3.78 -12.57
N MET A 19 -20.22 3.38 -11.96
CA MET A 19 -20.68 1.99 -11.92
C MET A 19 -20.83 1.38 -13.32
N ASN A 20 -21.36 2.14 -14.30
CA ASN A 20 -21.53 1.69 -15.68
C ASN A 20 -20.21 1.46 -16.44
N LYS A 21 -19.08 1.94 -15.90
CA LYS A 21 -17.74 1.73 -16.47
C LYS A 21 -16.98 0.58 -15.82
N LEU A 22 -17.53 -0.01 -14.76
CA LEU A 22 -16.85 -1.08 -14.03
C LEU A 22 -16.90 -2.39 -14.81
N ILE A 23 -15.73 -3.00 -14.95
CA ILE A 23 -15.58 -4.34 -15.51
C ILE A 23 -15.19 -5.25 -14.34
N GLU A 24 -16.06 -6.20 -13.98
CA GLU A 24 -15.77 -7.19 -12.94
C GLU A 24 -14.57 -8.07 -13.36
N ARG A 25 -13.69 -8.35 -12.40
CA ARG A 25 -12.49 -9.15 -12.57
C ARG A 25 -12.45 -10.25 -11.53
N ASP A 26 -12.02 -11.44 -11.95
CA ASP A 26 -11.74 -12.51 -11.01
C ASP A 26 -10.45 -12.21 -10.24
N LEU A 27 -10.53 -12.30 -8.91
CA LEU A 27 -9.36 -12.39 -8.06
C LEU A 27 -8.83 -13.83 -8.09
N PRO A 28 -7.50 -14.05 -8.02
CA PRO A 28 -6.97 -15.41 -8.01
C PRO A 28 -7.51 -16.21 -6.81
N HIS A 29 -8.02 -17.42 -7.07
CA HIS A 29 -8.81 -18.19 -6.10
C HIS A 29 -8.08 -18.60 -4.81
N TYR A 30 -6.74 -18.52 -4.80
CA TYR A 30 -5.90 -18.94 -3.67
C TYR A 30 -5.49 -17.78 -2.76
N GLU A 31 -5.86 -16.54 -3.11
CA GLU A 31 -5.43 -15.33 -2.40
C GLU A 31 -6.16 -15.15 -1.07
N PHE A 32 -7.48 -15.39 -1.07
CA PHE A 32 -8.30 -15.30 0.14
C PHE A 32 -8.76 -16.68 0.60
N SER A 33 -8.63 -16.95 1.90
CA SER A 33 -9.08 -18.22 2.49
C SER A 33 -10.60 -18.35 2.58
N LYS A 34 -11.32 -17.23 2.55
CA LYS A 34 -12.77 -17.16 2.47
C LYS A 34 -13.16 -16.55 1.13
N ARG A 35 -14.05 -17.23 0.40
CA ARG A 35 -14.63 -16.70 -0.85
C ARG A 35 -15.57 -15.54 -0.55
N GLY A 36 -15.61 -14.56 -1.47
CA GLY A 36 -16.55 -13.44 -1.41
C GLY A 36 -16.19 -12.36 -0.37
N LEU A 37 -14.95 -12.33 0.13
CA LEU A 37 -14.50 -11.23 0.98
C LEU A 37 -14.42 -9.91 0.23
N PHE A 38 -13.98 -9.98 -1.04
CA PHE A 38 -13.90 -8.84 -1.94
C PHE A 38 -14.36 -9.23 -3.34
N THR A 39 -15.10 -8.34 -3.98
CA THR A 39 -15.34 -8.34 -5.43
C THR A 39 -14.42 -7.30 -6.06
N SER A 40 -13.75 -7.67 -7.16
CA SER A 40 -12.79 -6.81 -7.86
C SER A 40 -13.39 -6.27 -9.16
N PHE A 41 -13.10 -5.01 -9.43
CA PHE A 41 -13.48 -4.31 -10.65
C PHE A 41 -12.27 -3.55 -11.20
N SER A 42 -12.21 -3.40 -12.50
CA SER A 42 -11.27 -2.49 -13.17
C SER A 42 -12.02 -1.34 -13.83
N LEU A 43 -11.41 -0.16 -13.81
CA LEU A 43 -11.80 1.00 -14.61
C LEU A 43 -11.05 0.99 -15.95
N GLU A 44 -11.56 1.74 -16.93
CA GLU A 44 -11.00 1.78 -18.30
C GLU A 44 -9.56 2.28 -18.36
N THR A 45 -9.13 3.13 -17.41
CA THR A 45 -7.76 3.68 -17.38
C THR A 45 -6.77 2.85 -16.56
N GLY A 46 -7.18 1.67 -16.07
CA GLY A 46 -6.30 0.71 -15.39
C GLY A 46 -6.36 0.75 -13.86
N GLU A 47 -7.08 1.71 -13.27
CA GLU A 47 -7.36 1.76 -11.84
C GLU A 47 -8.29 0.62 -11.41
N HIS A 48 -8.19 0.23 -10.15
CA HIS A 48 -8.95 -0.87 -9.58
C HIS A 48 -9.95 -0.36 -8.55
N MET A 49 -11.11 -1.03 -8.49
CA MET A 49 -12.07 -0.84 -7.41
C MET A 49 -12.38 -2.17 -6.76
N PHE A 50 -12.59 -2.16 -5.46
CA PHE A 50 -12.96 -3.34 -4.69
C PHE A 50 -14.19 -3.06 -3.87
N LYS A 51 -15.03 -4.06 -3.70
CA LYS A 51 -16.19 -4.00 -2.82
C LYS A 51 -16.08 -5.13 -1.80
N ASP A 52 -16.12 -4.82 -0.51
CA ASP A 52 -16.06 -5.83 0.53
C ASP A 52 -17.42 -6.46 0.87
N GLU A 53 -17.41 -7.47 1.74
CA GLU A 53 -18.60 -8.18 2.21
C GLU A 53 -19.59 -7.31 3.02
N ASN A 54 -19.20 -6.10 3.42
CA ASN A 54 -20.03 -5.12 4.12
C ASN A 54 -20.51 -3.99 3.21
N ASP A 55 -20.43 -4.18 1.89
CA ASP A 55 -20.77 -3.19 0.87
C ASP A 55 -19.91 -1.91 0.89
N THR A 56 -18.73 -1.94 1.53
CA THR A 56 -17.79 -0.82 1.49
C THR A 56 -17.00 -0.87 0.19
N TRP A 57 -16.90 0.29 -0.47
CA TRP A 57 -16.14 0.45 -1.70
C TRP A 57 -14.74 0.99 -1.42
N TYR A 58 -13.78 0.48 -2.15
CA TYR A 58 -12.39 0.92 -2.14
C TYR A 58 -11.97 1.23 -3.57
N VAL A 59 -11.19 2.29 -3.73
CA VAL A 59 -10.54 2.62 -5.01
C VAL A 59 -9.04 2.58 -4.84
N CYS A 60 -8.36 2.07 -5.86
CA CYS A 60 -6.93 1.87 -5.88
C CYS A 60 -6.32 2.40 -7.16
N SER A 61 -5.19 3.09 -7.05
CA SER A 61 -4.39 3.49 -8.21
C SER A 61 -2.91 3.38 -7.91
N SER A 62 -2.11 3.30 -8.98
CA SER A 62 -0.66 3.21 -8.89
C SER A 62 -0.03 4.29 -9.74
N SER A 63 1.14 4.75 -9.32
CA SER A 63 1.89 5.77 -10.04
C SER A 63 3.37 5.71 -9.71
N GLU A 64 4.19 6.03 -10.70
CA GLU A 64 5.63 6.19 -10.50
C GLU A 64 5.94 7.52 -9.81
N LYS A 65 6.96 7.49 -8.95
CA LYS A 65 7.44 8.63 -8.16
C LYS A 65 8.97 8.67 -8.21
N LYS A 66 9.52 9.87 -8.12
CA LYS A 66 10.98 10.11 -8.18
C LYS A 66 11.56 10.56 -6.85
N THR A 67 10.73 11.12 -5.96
CA THR A 67 11.18 11.73 -4.71
C THR A 67 10.26 11.37 -3.54
N LEU A 68 10.77 11.49 -2.32
CA LEU A 68 9.95 11.34 -1.10
C LEU A 68 8.81 12.36 -1.05
N HIS A 69 9.04 13.58 -1.53
CA HIS A 69 8.02 14.61 -1.66
C HIS A 69 6.86 14.17 -2.56
N GLU A 70 7.17 13.61 -3.74
CA GLU A 70 6.16 13.08 -4.65
C GLU A 70 5.41 11.88 -4.05
N ILE A 71 6.06 11.04 -3.24
CA ILE A 71 5.40 9.94 -2.51
C ILE A 71 4.40 10.47 -1.48
N LYS A 72 4.82 11.46 -0.67
CA LYS A 72 3.99 12.12 0.34
C LYS A 72 2.70 12.68 -0.24
N TYR A 73 2.81 13.44 -1.32
CA TYR A 73 1.64 14.07 -1.95
C TYR A 73 0.86 13.11 -2.85
N GLY A 74 1.54 12.11 -3.44
CA GLY A 74 0.92 11.14 -4.32
C GLY A 74 -0.12 10.25 -3.63
N ARG A 75 -0.08 10.12 -2.29
CA ARG A 75 -1.05 9.36 -1.50
C ARG A 75 -2.16 10.19 -0.84
N GLN A 76 -2.16 11.51 -1.05
CA GLN A 76 -3.20 12.38 -0.49
C GLN A 76 -4.56 12.04 -1.11
N ILE A 77 -5.62 12.09 -0.30
CA ILE A 77 -7.00 11.88 -0.75
C ILE A 77 -7.79 13.19 -0.81
N PHE A 78 -7.24 14.26 -0.24
CA PHE A 78 -7.71 15.63 -0.38
C PHE A 78 -6.54 16.56 -0.73
N PRO A 79 -6.76 17.63 -1.52
CA PRO A 79 -5.77 18.70 -1.66
C PRO A 79 -5.43 19.31 -0.29
N PRO A 80 -4.16 19.39 0.10
CA PRO A 80 -3.77 20.06 1.33
C PRO A 80 -4.20 21.54 1.32
N PRO A 81 -4.92 22.05 2.34
CA PRO A 81 -5.45 23.42 2.32
C PRO A 81 -4.39 24.51 2.57
N TYR A 82 -3.18 24.11 2.96
CA TYR A 82 -2.12 25.00 3.43
C TYR A 82 -0.96 25.15 2.43
N ALA A 83 -1.01 24.50 1.27
CA ALA A 83 0.03 24.56 0.27
C ALA A 83 -0.55 24.49 -1.15
N GLU A 84 -0.01 25.30 -2.06
CA GLU A 84 -0.26 25.15 -3.50
C GLU A 84 0.65 24.04 -4.02
N ILE A 85 0.09 22.84 -4.14
CA ILE A 85 0.79 21.67 -4.67
C ILE A 85 0.38 21.47 -6.13
N PRO A 86 1.33 21.32 -7.07
CA PRO A 86 1.01 21.03 -8.46
C PRO A 86 0.17 19.76 -8.59
N SER A 87 -0.83 19.77 -9.46
CA SER A 87 -1.82 18.69 -9.54
C SER A 87 -1.17 17.34 -9.89
N GLU A 88 -0.10 17.37 -10.69
CA GLU A 88 0.68 16.18 -11.07
C GLU A 88 1.32 15.46 -9.86
N GLN A 89 1.51 16.16 -8.73
CA GLN A 89 1.99 15.56 -7.49
C GLN A 89 0.87 14.96 -6.64
N LEU A 90 -0.38 15.39 -6.86
CA LEU A 90 -1.60 14.92 -6.21
C LEU A 90 -2.32 13.83 -7.04
N SER A 91 -1.56 12.90 -7.61
CA SER A 91 -2.06 11.91 -8.57
C SER A 91 -3.27 11.09 -8.11
N PHE A 92 -3.38 10.80 -6.81
CA PHE A 92 -4.53 10.07 -6.27
C PHE A 92 -5.77 10.95 -6.14
N VAL A 93 -5.61 12.24 -5.80
CA VAL A 93 -6.71 13.22 -5.80
C VAL A 93 -7.24 13.42 -7.22
N GLU A 94 -6.36 13.62 -8.20
CA GLU A 94 -6.76 13.77 -9.60
C GLU A 94 -7.57 12.55 -10.09
N MET A 95 -7.21 11.36 -9.64
CA MET A 95 -7.94 10.12 -9.95
C MET A 95 -9.33 10.11 -9.30
N LEU A 96 -9.44 10.48 -8.01
CA LEU A 96 -10.73 10.58 -7.32
C LEU A 96 -11.67 11.58 -8.03
N GLU A 97 -11.16 12.75 -8.39
CA GLU A 97 -11.91 13.79 -9.10
C GLU A 97 -12.36 13.33 -10.49
N ARG A 98 -11.51 12.63 -11.24
CA ARG A 98 -11.83 12.09 -12.57
C ARG A 98 -13.06 11.18 -12.55
N TYR A 99 -13.24 10.44 -11.47
CA TYR A 99 -14.32 9.45 -11.31
C TYR A 99 -15.45 9.91 -10.37
N ASP A 100 -15.44 11.17 -9.95
CA ASP A 100 -16.38 11.74 -8.97
C ASP A 100 -16.51 10.86 -7.70
N LEU A 101 -15.37 10.35 -7.23
CA LEU A 101 -15.29 9.50 -6.06
C LEU A 101 -14.99 10.33 -4.82
N LYS A 102 -15.76 10.10 -3.76
CA LYS A 102 -15.60 10.80 -2.48
C LYS A 102 -15.04 9.87 -1.42
N PRO A 103 -13.90 10.20 -0.78
CA PRO A 103 -13.40 9.41 0.33
C PRO A 103 -14.42 9.29 1.47
N LEU A 104 -14.52 8.11 2.06
CA LEU A 104 -15.51 7.80 3.11
C LEU A 104 -15.16 8.45 4.46
N ASN A 105 -13.88 8.63 4.76
CA ASN A 105 -13.42 9.20 6.03
C ASN A 105 -12.84 10.61 5.80
N PRO A 106 -13.60 11.69 6.08
CA PRO A 106 -13.13 13.06 5.86
C PRO A 106 -12.11 13.54 6.91
N HIS A 107 -11.86 12.76 7.96
CA HIS A 107 -10.94 13.13 9.05
C HIS A 107 -9.54 12.55 8.89
N TYR A 108 -9.29 11.83 7.80
CA TYR A 108 -7.99 11.26 7.46
C TYR A 108 -7.64 11.66 6.03
N ASP A 109 -6.51 12.33 5.82
CA ASP A 109 -6.17 12.96 4.55
C ASP A 109 -5.34 12.07 3.60
N LYS A 110 -4.92 10.88 4.06
CA LYS A 110 -4.00 10.00 3.33
C LYS A 110 -4.65 8.63 3.04
N GLY A 111 -4.35 8.06 1.88
CA GLY A 111 -4.73 6.68 1.56
C GLY A 111 -3.79 5.67 2.24
N LEU A 112 -4.24 4.42 2.34
CA LEU A 112 -3.31 3.31 2.58
C LEU A 112 -2.29 3.28 1.44
N CYS A 113 -1.02 3.07 1.76
CA CYS A 113 0.03 3.15 0.74
C CYS A 113 1.00 1.97 0.83
N HIS A 114 1.23 1.32 -0.31
CA HIS A 114 2.32 0.37 -0.50
C HIS A 114 3.34 0.98 -1.45
N VAL A 115 4.54 1.25 -0.93
CA VAL A 115 5.65 1.80 -1.71
C VAL A 115 6.55 0.67 -2.19
N ILE A 116 6.81 0.59 -3.49
CA ILE A 116 7.79 -0.34 -4.05
C ILE A 116 8.97 0.45 -4.57
N ALA A 117 10.17 0.13 -4.10
CA ALA A 117 11.41 0.74 -4.55
C ALA A 117 12.33 -0.31 -5.16
N GLU A 118 12.68 -0.12 -6.42
CA GLU A 118 13.63 -0.97 -7.14
C GLU A 118 15.03 -0.35 -7.07
N VAL A 119 15.99 -1.13 -6.58
CA VAL A 119 17.37 -0.71 -6.32
C VAL A 119 18.37 -1.70 -6.90
N GLU A 120 19.60 -1.27 -7.13
CA GLU A 120 20.65 -2.18 -7.64
C GLU A 120 21.22 -3.06 -6.51
N ASP A 121 21.38 -2.46 -5.33
CA ASP A 121 21.91 -3.07 -4.12
C ASP A 121 21.12 -2.55 -2.91
N LEU A 122 20.53 -3.47 -2.15
CA LEU A 122 19.71 -3.14 -1.00
C LEU A 122 20.54 -2.51 0.14
N ASP A 123 21.81 -2.90 0.28
CA ASP A 123 22.69 -2.37 1.34
C ASP A 123 23.08 -0.92 1.09
N SER A 124 22.89 -0.43 -0.14
CA SER A 124 23.14 0.97 -0.49
C SER A 124 22.04 1.93 -0.04
N VAL A 125 20.89 1.42 0.42
CA VAL A 125 19.74 2.21 0.85
C VAL A 125 19.81 2.46 2.36
N PRO A 126 20.04 3.70 2.84
CA PRO A 126 20.13 3.98 4.27
C PRO A 126 18.84 3.61 5.01
N LEU A 127 18.94 3.10 6.24
CA LEU A 127 17.77 2.69 7.03
C LEU A 127 16.77 3.83 7.25
N GLU A 128 17.25 5.06 7.44
CA GLU A 128 16.39 6.25 7.52
C GLU A 128 15.54 6.42 6.26
N PHE A 129 16.15 6.22 5.09
CA PHE A 129 15.43 6.31 3.82
C PHE A 129 14.44 5.15 3.66
N GLN A 130 14.83 3.93 4.04
CA GLN A 130 13.92 2.77 4.05
C GLN A 130 12.71 3.03 4.97
N SER A 131 12.93 3.64 6.13
CA SER A 131 11.90 4.05 7.06
C SER A 131 10.95 5.05 6.41
N ARG A 132 11.46 6.14 5.79
CA ARG A 132 10.62 7.12 5.11
C ARG A 132 9.78 6.53 3.98
N LEU A 133 10.34 5.60 3.19
CA LEU A 133 9.58 4.85 2.19
C LEU A 133 8.43 4.06 2.83
N ALA A 134 8.68 3.34 3.92
CA ALA A 134 7.67 2.55 4.61
C ALA A 134 6.55 3.40 5.22
N HIS A 135 6.83 4.64 5.62
CA HIS A 135 5.84 5.58 6.13
C HIS A 135 5.16 6.41 5.02
N ALA A 136 5.67 6.32 3.78
CA ALA A 136 5.34 7.22 2.68
C ALA A 136 5.43 8.69 3.12
N ASP A 137 6.52 9.01 3.81
CA ASP A 137 6.84 10.33 4.35
C ASP A 137 7.70 11.13 3.37
N GLY A 138 7.49 12.45 3.37
CA GLY A 138 8.33 13.40 2.68
C GLY A 138 9.71 13.53 3.32
N ASP A 139 10.60 14.23 2.64
CA ASP A 139 11.89 14.65 3.18
C ASP A 139 11.74 15.68 4.33
N ASP A 140 10.66 16.45 4.31
CA ASP A 140 10.31 17.46 5.31
C ASP A 140 9.53 16.92 6.52
N ASP A 141 9.05 15.68 6.46
CA ASP A 141 8.29 15.08 7.55
C ASP A 141 9.21 14.67 8.73
N PRO A 142 8.72 14.76 9.98
CA PRO A 142 9.48 14.34 11.15
C PRO A 142 9.70 12.82 11.15
N GLN A 143 10.92 12.38 11.45
CA GLN A 143 11.23 10.97 11.65
C GLN A 143 10.71 10.52 13.03
N VAL A 144 9.56 9.84 13.06
CA VAL A 144 8.92 9.39 14.31
C VAL A 144 9.35 7.97 14.69
N ALA A 145 9.59 7.09 13.71
CA ALA A 145 10.07 5.75 13.98
C ALA A 145 11.50 5.76 14.54
N HIS A 146 11.80 4.82 15.46
CA HIS A 146 13.12 4.66 16.09
C HIS A 146 13.91 3.44 15.59
N ALA A 147 13.28 2.62 14.75
CA ALA A 147 13.86 1.42 14.17
C ALA A 147 13.21 1.17 12.80
N VAL A 148 13.61 0.09 12.14
CA VAL A 148 13.00 -0.46 10.93
C VAL A 148 12.72 -1.92 11.24
N HIS A 149 11.45 -2.31 11.16
CA HIS A 149 11.03 -3.70 11.25
C HIS A 149 10.84 -4.22 9.84
N TYR A 150 11.48 -5.35 9.52
CA TYR A 150 11.38 -5.90 8.17
C TYR A 150 11.48 -7.42 8.12
N ILE A 151 11.02 -7.97 7.00
CA ILE A 151 11.23 -9.35 6.57
C ILE A 151 12.05 -9.30 5.28
N GLU A 152 13.13 -10.06 5.23
CA GLU A 152 13.95 -10.18 4.03
C GLU A 152 13.67 -11.51 3.32
N SER A 153 13.48 -11.45 2.01
CA SER A 153 13.41 -12.61 1.13
C SER A 153 14.54 -12.57 0.11
N LYS A 154 14.90 -13.74 -0.42
CA LYS A 154 15.90 -13.87 -1.47
C LYS A 154 15.37 -14.78 -2.57
N LEU A 155 15.29 -14.26 -3.79
CA LEU A 155 14.86 -14.98 -4.98
C LEU A 155 15.94 -14.85 -6.06
N ASN A 156 16.42 -15.99 -6.58
CA ASN A 156 17.45 -16.02 -7.63
C ASN A 156 18.70 -15.17 -7.32
N GLY A 157 19.11 -15.11 -6.05
CA GLY A 157 20.27 -14.33 -5.62
C GLY A 157 19.97 -12.86 -5.31
N LYS A 158 18.79 -12.34 -5.69
CA LYS A 158 18.35 -10.97 -5.45
C LYS A 158 17.53 -10.87 -4.16
N ARG A 159 17.76 -9.82 -3.38
CA ARG A 159 17.09 -9.58 -2.09
C ARG A 159 15.87 -8.67 -2.25
N SER A 160 14.88 -8.89 -1.41
CA SER A 160 13.77 -7.96 -1.20
C SER A 160 13.51 -7.81 0.30
N ARG A 161 13.31 -6.58 0.78
CA ARG A 161 12.85 -6.30 2.14
C ARG A 161 11.42 -5.77 2.11
N PHE A 162 10.56 -6.39 2.91
CA PHE A 162 9.23 -5.89 3.25
C PHE A 162 9.33 -5.16 4.58
N ILE A 163 8.86 -3.92 4.63
CA ILE A 163 9.10 -3.01 5.75
C ILE A 163 7.76 -2.41 6.21
N SER A 164 7.47 -2.49 7.51
CA SER A 164 6.26 -1.89 8.07
C SER A 164 6.49 -0.42 8.43
N GLY A 165 5.51 0.44 8.14
CA GLY A 165 5.43 1.77 8.77
C GLY A 165 4.87 1.69 10.19
N TRP A 166 5.26 2.62 11.06
CA TRP A 166 4.67 2.80 12.40
C TRP A 166 3.40 3.62 12.31
N GLU A 167 2.26 2.97 12.57
CA GLU A 167 0.94 3.62 12.66
C GLU A 167 0.57 4.52 11.45
N SER A 168 1.29 4.40 10.32
CA SER A 168 1.25 5.33 9.19
C SER A 168 0.30 4.88 8.08
N HIS A 169 -0.40 3.76 8.30
CA HIS A 169 -1.22 3.10 7.29
C HIS A 169 -0.46 2.86 5.97
N SER A 170 0.82 2.54 6.07
CA SER A 170 1.67 2.28 4.90
C SER A 170 2.75 1.25 5.21
N PHE A 171 3.31 0.69 4.13
CA PHE A 171 4.43 -0.23 4.17
C PHE A 171 5.22 -0.13 2.86
N ALA A 172 6.44 -0.66 2.86
CA ALA A 172 7.29 -0.66 1.68
C ALA A 172 7.80 -2.06 1.31
N THR A 173 8.10 -2.24 0.03
CA THR A 173 8.91 -3.34 -0.49
C THR A 173 10.09 -2.74 -1.25
N ILE A 174 11.31 -2.96 -0.76
CA ILE A 174 12.54 -2.54 -1.43
C ILE A 174 13.16 -3.79 -2.05
N THR A 175 13.43 -3.79 -3.35
CA THR A 175 13.82 -5.01 -4.07
C THR A 175 14.97 -4.78 -5.04
N GLU A 176 15.90 -5.73 -5.09
CA GLU A 176 16.97 -5.81 -6.09
C GLU A 176 16.53 -6.54 -7.38
N SER A 177 15.33 -7.13 -7.37
CA SER A 177 14.74 -7.86 -8.50
C SER A 177 13.61 -7.06 -9.11
N ARG A 178 13.88 -6.51 -10.30
CA ARG A 178 12.87 -5.88 -11.16
C ARG A 178 11.81 -6.86 -11.65
N GLU A 179 12.22 -8.06 -12.04
CA GLU A 179 11.30 -9.15 -12.43
C GLU A 179 10.30 -9.46 -11.30
N PHE A 180 10.76 -9.51 -10.05
CA PHE A 180 9.86 -9.69 -8.91
C PHE A 180 8.84 -8.54 -8.79
N ALA A 181 9.27 -7.30 -9.02
CA ALA A 181 8.38 -6.15 -8.98
C ALA A 181 7.34 -6.19 -10.13
N GLU A 182 7.81 -6.34 -11.37
CA GLU A 182 6.99 -6.25 -12.59
C GLU A 182 6.07 -7.46 -12.79
N ASP A 183 6.53 -8.67 -12.49
CA ASP A 183 5.78 -9.90 -12.79
C ASP A 183 4.94 -10.39 -11.62
N ILE A 184 5.27 -10.00 -10.38
CA ILE A 184 4.59 -10.50 -9.17
C ILE A 184 3.91 -9.37 -8.38
N LEU A 185 4.62 -8.29 -8.08
CA LEU A 185 4.07 -7.24 -7.23
C LEU A 185 3.03 -6.39 -7.98
N PHE A 186 3.43 -5.75 -9.07
CA PHE A 186 2.59 -4.77 -9.77
C PHE A 186 1.28 -5.31 -10.33
N PRO A 187 1.21 -6.51 -10.94
CA PRO A 187 -0.01 -6.94 -11.60
C PRO A 187 -1.14 -7.24 -10.62
N VAL A 188 -0.81 -7.80 -9.46
CA VAL A 188 -1.81 -8.33 -8.51
C VAL A 188 -1.39 -8.14 -7.05
N SER A 189 -0.17 -8.53 -6.66
CA SER A 189 0.15 -8.71 -5.23
C SER A 189 0.11 -7.41 -4.44
N SER A 190 0.50 -6.27 -5.03
CA SER A 190 0.45 -4.97 -4.34
C SER A 190 -0.98 -4.60 -3.94
N TRP A 191 -1.96 -4.83 -4.83
CA TRP A 191 -3.37 -4.60 -4.52
C TRP A 191 -3.87 -5.54 -3.43
N LEU A 192 -3.50 -6.82 -3.52
CA LEU A 192 -3.86 -7.81 -2.50
C LEU A 192 -3.26 -7.47 -1.14
N TYR A 193 -2.01 -7.00 -1.10
CA TYR A 193 -1.36 -6.62 0.16
C TYR A 193 -2.06 -5.42 0.80
N LEU A 194 -2.50 -4.45 0.00
CA LEU A 194 -3.36 -3.36 0.50
C LEU A 194 -4.70 -3.88 1.05
N LEU A 195 -5.36 -4.81 0.36
CA LEU A 195 -6.61 -5.44 0.84
C LEU A 195 -6.39 -6.25 2.12
N TYR A 196 -5.31 -7.03 2.21
CA TYR A 196 -4.93 -7.76 3.41
C TYR A 196 -4.65 -6.81 4.56
N PHE A 197 -3.99 -5.69 4.30
CA PHE A 197 -3.67 -4.69 5.31
C PHE A 197 -4.94 -3.96 5.80
N GLN A 198 -5.84 -3.59 4.90
CA GLN A 198 -7.15 -3.04 5.26
C GLN A 198 -7.95 -4.02 6.13
N TYR A 199 -8.02 -5.29 5.73
CA TYR A 199 -8.70 -6.32 6.51
C TYR A 199 -8.05 -6.51 7.87
N PHE A 200 -6.72 -6.51 7.94
CA PHE A 200 -5.94 -6.59 9.17
C PHE A 200 -6.28 -5.44 10.14
N LEU A 201 -6.37 -4.21 9.63
CA LEU A 201 -6.77 -3.03 10.40
C LEU A 201 -8.20 -3.14 10.93
N GLN A 202 -9.15 -3.60 10.09
CA GLN A 202 -10.56 -3.74 10.47
C GLN A 202 -10.83 -4.91 11.43
N GLN A 203 -10.05 -5.97 11.33
CA GLN A 203 -10.28 -7.26 12.03
C GLN A 203 -9.23 -7.53 13.11
N ASN A 204 -8.72 -6.47 13.73
CA ASN A 204 -7.83 -6.49 14.89
C ASN A 204 -6.64 -7.46 14.73
N GLY A 205 -5.93 -7.34 13.62
CA GLY A 205 -4.71 -8.10 13.36
C GLY A 205 -4.90 -9.42 12.61
N THR A 206 -6.13 -9.75 12.18
CA THR A 206 -6.43 -10.99 11.45
C THR A 206 -6.04 -10.88 9.97
N ILE A 207 -5.44 -11.93 9.41
CA ILE A 207 -5.10 -12.01 7.98
C ILE A 207 -6.07 -12.95 7.24
N PRO A 208 -6.68 -12.52 6.12
CA PRO A 208 -7.71 -13.30 5.43
C PRO A 208 -7.13 -14.34 4.45
N SER A 209 -5.89 -14.79 4.67
CA SER A 209 -5.17 -15.71 3.79
C SER A 209 -4.31 -16.71 4.58
N GLN A 210 -4.32 -17.96 4.12
CA GLN A 210 -3.50 -19.05 4.65
C GLN A 210 -2.12 -19.12 3.99
N GLN A 211 -1.88 -18.35 2.92
CA GLN A 211 -0.59 -18.30 2.26
C GLN A 211 0.50 -17.77 3.18
N MET A 212 1.74 -18.18 2.91
CA MET A 212 2.89 -17.82 3.74
C MET A 212 3.16 -16.31 3.75
N MET A 213 3.21 -15.67 2.57
CA MET A 213 3.58 -14.25 2.48
C MET A 213 2.59 -13.31 3.17
N PRO A 214 1.26 -13.43 2.99
CA PRO A 214 0.29 -12.62 3.73
C PRO A 214 0.39 -12.78 5.25
N ARG A 215 0.66 -14.01 5.74
CA ARG A 215 0.85 -14.25 7.18
C ARG A 215 2.13 -13.61 7.72
N LEU A 216 3.21 -13.64 6.95
CA LEU A 216 4.45 -12.95 7.26
C LEU A 216 4.24 -11.42 7.30
N LEU A 217 3.53 -10.87 6.32
CA LEU A 217 3.16 -9.45 6.30
C LEU A 217 2.30 -9.06 7.50
N GLY A 218 1.31 -9.87 7.89
CA GLY A 218 0.52 -9.64 9.10
C GLY A 218 1.35 -9.60 10.38
N ASN A 219 2.32 -10.51 10.51
CA ASN A 219 3.27 -10.49 11.63
C ASN A 219 4.16 -9.24 11.62
N LEU A 220 4.58 -8.80 10.43
CA LEU A 220 5.34 -7.58 10.22
C LEU A 220 4.54 -6.33 10.58
N TRP A 221 3.29 -6.20 10.13
CA TRP A 221 2.41 -5.06 10.47
C TRP A 221 2.09 -5.01 11.96
N ALA A 222 1.79 -6.16 12.57
CA ALA A 222 1.55 -6.26 14.00
C ALA A 222 2.75 -5.76 14.83
N SER A 223 3.97 -5.89 14.31
CA SER A 223 5.19 -5.48 15.02
C SER A 223 5.35 -3.98 15.21
N THR A 224 4.61 -3.16 14.45
CA THR A 224 4.64 -1.69 14.51
C THR A 224 3.31 -1.09 14.94
N MET A 225 2.37 -1.92 15.42
CA MET A 225 1.08 -1.48 15.95
C MET A 225 0.97 -1.76 17.45
N LYS A 226 0.22 -0.88 18.12
CA LYS A 226 -0.09 -1.05 19.53
C LYS A 226 -1.07 -2.22 19.72
N ASP A 227 -0.85 -3.02 20.76
CA ASP A 227 -1.78 -4.04 21.25
C ASP A 227 -2.08 -5.24 20.31
N ILE A 228 -1.31 -5.43 19.22
CA ILE A 228 -1.40 -6.62 18.37
C ILE A 228 -0.20 -7.56 18.64
N PRO A 229 -0.43 -8.82 19.09
CA PRO A 229 0.64 -9.78 19.29
C PRO A 229 1.38 -10.13 18.00
N PHE A 230 2.70 -10.31 18.08
CA PHE A 230 3.53 -10.72 16.96
C PHE A 230 4.70 -11.61 17.40
N ASN A 231 5.18 -12.44 16.49
CA ASN A 231 6.36 -13.26 16.67
C ASN A 231 7.62 -12.51 16.24
N LYS A 232 8.47 -12.14 17.20
CA LYS A 232 9.74 -11.44 16.98
C LYS A 232 10.76 -12.26 16.20
N GLU A 233 10.69 -13.59 16.26
CA GLU A 233 11.65 -14.48 15.58
C GLU A 233 11.51 -14.48 14.06
N LEU A 234 10.37 -14.00 13.54
CA LEU A 234 10.10 -13.91 12.10
C LEU A 234 10.55 -12.57 11.49
N LEU A 235 11.15 -11.68 12.29
CA LEU A 235 11.44 -10.31 11.91
C LEU A 235 12.92 -10.00 12.12
N GLN A 236 13.42 -9.06 11.33
CA GLN A 236 14.63 -8.32 11.64
C GLN A 236 14.25 -6.92 12.11
N ILE A 237 14.95 -6.42 13.13
CA ILE A 237 14.72 -5.11 13.75
C ILE A 237 16.05 -4.39 13.83
N GLU A 238 16.18 -3.32 13.06
CA GLU A 238 17.39 -2.48 13.04
C GLU A 238 17.08 -1.09 13.56
N LYS A 239 17.96 -0.53 14.41
CA LYS A 239 17.78 0.83 14.92
C LYS A 239 18.20 1.86 13.87
N LEU A 240 17.46 2.97 13.83
CA LEU A 240 17.80 4.15 13.03
C LEU A 240 18.94 4.94 13.65
#